data_AF-A0A7S2VW55-F1
#
_entry.id   AF-A0A7S2VW55-F1
#
_cell.length_a   1.000
_cell.length_b   1.000
_cell.length_c   1.000
_cell.angle_alpha   90.00
_cell.angle_beta   90.00
_cell.angle_gamma   90.00
#
_symmetry.space_group_name_H-M   'P 1'
#
loop_
_entity.id
_entity.type
_entity.pdbx_description
1 polymer ?
#
loop_
_entity_poly.entity_id
_entity_poly.type
_entity_poly.pdbx_seq_one_letter_code
_entity_poly.pdbx_strand_id
1 'polypeptide(L)'
;ITCKEKYITSFRELKDEALRAQKIFNISRNIWNSIKFEVKEWVEANWSRWEEDKPKWLDENMRSRIPVDWIPSKEARNEERERRTSRKSKNAVKDLLKQELQNIILQDENTEGSESGKESFKEK
;
A
#
# COMPACT_ATOMS: atom_id res chain seq x y z
N ILE A 1 -19.09 16.53 -18.41
CA ILE A 1 -18.13 15.41 -18.18
C ILE A 1 -17.87 15.31 -16.68
N THR A 2 -18.45 14.30 -16.04
CA THR A 2 -18.23 14.04 -14.60
C THR A 2 -16.78 13.60 -14.35
N CYS A 3 -16.30 13.73 -13.11
CA CYS A 3 -14.94 13.31 -12.74
C CYS A 3 -14.70 11.83 -13.11
N LYS A 4 -15.72 10.97 -12.93
CA LYS A 4 -15.71 9.56 -13.32
C LYS A 4 -15.50 9.35 -14.82
N GLU A 5 -16.25 10.07 -15.65
CA GLU A 5 -16.13 9.97 -17.12
C GLU A 5 -14.73 10.35 -17.60
N LYS A 6 -14.11 11.38 -17.02
CA LYS A 6 -12.73 11.79 -17.39
C LYS A 6 -11.71 10.65 -17.25
N TYR A 7 -11.82 9.85 -16.18
CA TYR A 7 -10.90 8.71 -15.97
C TYR A 7 -11.17 7.56 -16.93
N ILE A 8 -12.44 7.27 -17.22
CA ILE A 8 -12.81 6.24 -18.18
C ILE A 8 -12.33 6.60 -19.58
N THR A 9 -12.52 7.85 -20.00
CA THR A 9 -12.03 8.36 -21.29
C THR A 9 -10.50 8.29 -21.35
N SER A 10 -9.81 8.74 -20.29
CA SER A 10 -8.35 8.66 -20.21
C SER A 10 -7.84 7.23 -20.37
N PHE A 11 -8.49 6.24 -19.74
CA PHE A 11 -8.09 4.84 -19.89
C PHE A 11 -8.13 4.35 -21.34
N ARG A 12 -9.18 4.70 -22.07
CA ARG A 12 -9.37 4.27 -23.47
C ARG A 12 -8.44 4.99 -24.44
N GLU A 13 -8.17 6.27 -24.22
CA GLU A 13 -7.39 7.12 -25.13
C GLU A 13 -5.88 7.07 -24.90
N LEU A 14 -5.44 6.85 -23.66
CA LEU A 14 -4.01 6.83 -23.34
C LEU A 14 -3.33 5.62 -23.99
N LYS A 15 -2.27 5.89 -24.77
CA LYS A 15 -1.41 4.86 -25.38
C LYS A 15 -0.30 4.39 -24.44
N ASP A 16 0.13 5.26 -23.53
CA ASP A 16 1.14 4.93 -22.52
C ASP A 16 0.50 4.08 -21.41
N GLU A 17 0.99 2.85 -21.27
CA GLU A 17 0.50 1.87 -20.29
C GLU A 17 0.76 2.31 -18.85
N ALA A 18 1.88 2.98 -18.58
CA ALA A 18 2.21 3.45 -17.24
C ALA A 18 1.17 4.50 -16.79
N LEU A 19 0.87 5.46 -17.66
CA LEU A 19 -0.15 6.48 -17.40
C LEU A 19 -1.54 5.87 -17.33
N ARG A 20 -1.86 4.91 -18.21
CA ARG A 20 -3.13 4.18 -18.19
C ARG A 20 -3.33 3.44 -16.86
N ALA A 21 -2.33 2.68 -16.41
CA ALA A 21 -2.32 1.98 -15.13
C ALA A 21 -2.49 2.96 -13.97
N GLN A 22 -1.72 4.05 -13.96
CA GLN A 22 -1.76 5.06 -12.91
C GLN A 22 -3.14 5.69 -12.79
N LYS A 23 -3.81 6.02 -13.90
CA LYS A 23 -5.14 6.63 -13.87
C LYS A 23 -6.22 5.70 -13.33
N ILE A 24 -6.13 4.40 -13.60
CA ILE A 24 -7.14 3.42 -13.17
C ILE A 24 -6.87 2.88 -11.76
N PHE A 25 -5.63 2.55 -11.42
CA PHE A 25 -5.33 1.90 -10.15
C PHE A 25 -5.09 2.87 -8.99
N ASN A 26 -4.91 4.17 -9.26
CA ASN A 26 -4.78 5.18 -8.19
C ASN A 26 -6.11 5.71 -7.68
N ILE A 27 -7.22 5.41 -8.37
CA ILE A 27 -8.53 5.91 -8.00
C ILE A 27 -9.34 4.82 -7.28
N SER A 28 -10.40 5.25 -6.58
CA SER A 28 -11.29 4.32 -5.90
C SER A 28 -11.95 3.36 -6.89
N ARG A 29 -12.08 2.08 -6.49
CA ARG A 29 -12.68 1.01 -7.29
C ARG A 29 -14.09 1.33 -7.78
N ASN A 30 -14.84 2.12 -7.02
CA ASN A 30 -16.19 2.55 -7.39
C ASN A 30 -16.24 3.36 -8.69
N ILE A 31 -15.14 4.05 -9.03
CA ILE A 31 -15.07 4.92 -10.20
C ILE A 31 -14.97 4.09 -11.48
N TRP A 32 -14.10 3.08 -11.51
CA TRP A 32 -13.90 2.24 -12.70
C TRP A 32 -14.78 0.99 -12.72
N ASN A 33 -15.66 0.77 -11.73
CA ASN A 33 -16.52 -0.43 -11.69
C ASN A 33 -17.37 -0.62 -12.97
N SER A 34 -17.72 0.46 -13.67
CA SER A 34 -18.45 0.41 -14.95
C SER A 34 -17.62 -0.12 -16.12
N ILE A 35 -16.29 -0.04 -16.06
CA ILE A 35 -15.35 -0.56 -17.08
C ILE A 35 -14.51 -1.72 -16.54
N LYS A 36 -14.96 -2.34 -15.44
CA LYS A 36 -14.24 -3.41 -14.75
C LYS A 36 -13.81 -4.53 -15.70
N PHE A 37 -14.69 -4.93 -16.62
CA PHE A 37 -14.41 -5.99 -17.58
C PHE A 37 -13.35 -5.57 -18.60
N GLU A 38 -13.42 -4.35 -19.15
CA GLU A 38 -12.40 -3.80 -20.06
C GLU A 38 -11.01 -3.75 -19.40
N VAL A 39 -10.96 -3.29 -18.14
CA VAL A 39 -9.69 -3.23 -17.38
C VAL A 39 -9.17 -4.65 -17.11
N LYS A 40 -10.06 -5.59 -16.76
CA LYS A 40 -9.69 -7.00 -16.53
C LYS A 40 -9.09 -7.63 -17.79
N GLU A 41 -9.74 -7.48 -18.94
CA GLU A 41 -9.24 -8.02 -20.21
C GLU A 41 -7.90 -7.40 -20.59
N TRP A 42 -7.72 -6.09 -20.37
CA TRP A 42 -6.44 -5.44 -20.58
C TRP A 42 -5.32 -6.00 -19.68
N VAL A 43 -5.61 -6.24 -18.39
CA VAL A 43 -4.65 -6.88 -17.47
C VAL A 43 -4.34 -8.30 -17.92
N GLU A 44 -5.36 -9.12 -18.22
CA GLU A 44 -5.20 -10.51 -18.63
C GLU A 44 -4.39 -10.64 -19.92
N ALA A 45 -4.63 -9.77 -20.90
CA ALA A 45 -3.92 -9.76 -22.18
C ALA A 45 -2.45 -9.33 -22.08
N ASN A 46 -2.09 -8.50 -21.09
CA ASN A 46 -0.74 -7.95 -20.97
C ASN A 46 0.10 -8.61 -19.88
N TRP A 47 -0.51 -9.41 -18.99
CA TRP A 47 0.17 -9.96 -17.81
C TRP A 47 1.44 -10.74 -18.16
N SER A 48 1.37 -11.67 -19.12
CA SER A 48 2.52 -12.48 -19.54
C SER A 48 3.70 -11.61 -19.97
N ARG A 49 3.42 -10.56 -20.76
CA ARG A 49 4.46 -9.61 -21.20
C ARG A 49 5.05 -8.83 -20.03
N TRP A 50 4.22 -8.43 -19.07
CA TRP A 50 4.71 -7.71 -17.89
C TRP A 50 5.58 -8.57 -16.96
N GLU A 51 5.34 -9.88 -16.90
CA GLU A 51 6.18 -10.82 -16.15
C GLU A 51 7.58 -10.96 -16.76
N GLU A 52 7.65 -10.93 -18.10
CA GLU A 52 8.90 -10.99 -18.86
C GLU A 52 9.65 -9.65 -18.84
N ASP A 53 8.99 -8.58 -19.28
CA ASP A 53 9.60 -7.25 -19.45
C ASP A 53 9.91 -6.56 -18.11
N LYS A 54 9.19 -6.93 -17.04
CA LYS A 54 9.25 -6.31 -15.70
C LYS A 54 9.30 -4.78 -15.77
N PRO A 55 8.26 -4.14 -16.33
CA PRO A 55 8.31 -2.71 -16.60
C PRO A 55 8.44 -1.91 -15.29
N LYS A 56 9.27 -0.86 -15.30
CA LYS A 56 9.55 -0.04 -14.11
C LYS A 56 8.31 0.57 -13.44
N TRP A 57 7.24 0.79 -14.21
CA TRP A 57 5.99 1.33 -13.69
C TRP A 57 5.16 0.30 -12.91
N LEU A 58 5.34 -0.99 -13.18
CA LEU A 58 4.65 -2.08 -12.49
C LEU A 58 5.45 -2.49 -11.24
N ASP A 59 5.68 -1.51 -10.39
CA ASP A 59 6.36 -1.73 -9.11
C ASP A 59 5.47 -2.52 -8.13
N GLU A 60 6.04 -2.90 -6.98
CA GLU A 60 5.32 -3.65 -5.96
C GLU A 60 4.05 -2.95 -5.44
N ASN A 61 4.05 -1.61 -5.46
CA ASN A 61 2.93 -0.80 -5.02
C ASN A 61 1.80 -0.85 -6.04
N MET A 62 2.12 -0.72 -7.33
CA MET A 62 1.16 -0.83 -8.43
C MET A 62 0.59 -2.24 -8.50
N ARG A 63 1.43 -3.27 -8.44
CA ARG A 63 0.99 -4.69 -8.39
C ARG A 63 0.01 -4.95 -7.25
N SER A 64 0.18 -4.30 -6.09
CA SER A 64 -0.73 -4.46 -4.95
C SER A 64 -2.14 -3.89 -5.20
N ARG A 65 -2.28 -2.91 -6.09
CA ARG A 65 -3.55 -2.26 -6.44
C ARG A 65 -4.35 -3.07 -7.44
N ILE A 66 -3.70 -3.90 -8.23
CA ILE A 66 -4.35 -4.82 -9.17
C ILE A 66 -5.07 -5.93 -8.37
N PRO A 67 -6.37 -6.18 -8.62
CA PRO A 67 -7.06 -7.32 -8.02
C PRO A 67 -6.41 -8.65 -8.41
N VAL A 68 -6.17 -9.49 -7.40
CA VAL A 68 -5.53 -10.82 -7.56
C VAL A 68 -6.34 -11.73 -8.50
N ASP A 69 -7.66 -11.57 -8.52
CA ASP A 69 -8.55 -12.38 -9.36
C ASP A 69 -8.45 -12.04 -10.85
N TRP A 70 -7.76 -10.96 -11.22
CA TRP A 70 -7.51 -10.58 -12.61
C TRP A 70 -6.18 -11.12 -13.15
N ILE A 71 -5.38 -11.73 -12.28
CA ILE A 71 -4.14 -12.38 -12.69
C ILE A 71 -4.51 -13.71 -13.35
N PRO A 72 -4.15 -13.92 -14.63
CA PRO A 72 -4.62 -15.06 -15.41
C PRO A 72 -3.99 -16.38 -14.92
N SER A 73 -2.68 -16.39 -14.65
CA SER A 73 -1.99 -17.59 -14.18
C SER A 73 -2.26 -17.87 -12.70
N LYS A 74 -2.55 -19.14 -12.36
CA LYS A 74 -2.72 -19.60 -10.98
C LYS A 74 -1.42 -19.44 -10.18
N GLU A 75 -0.28 -19.66 -10.82
CA GLU A 75 1.05 -19.54 -10.21
C GLU A 75 1.33 -18.08 -9.87
N ALA A 76 1.17 -17.18 -10.83
CA ALA A 76 1.30 -15.74 -10.63
C ALA A 76 0.36 -15.20 -9.55
N ARG A 77 -0.87 -15.77 -9.47
CA ARG A 77 -1.83 -15.44 -8.44
C ARG A 77 -1.36 -15.85 -7.04
N ASN A 78 -0.80 -17.06 -6.93
CA ASN A 78 -0.27 -17.57 -5.67
C ASN A 78 0.95 -16.75 -5.23
N GLU A 79 1.88 -16.47 -6.14
CA GLU A 79 3.04 -15.62 -5.88
C GLU A 79 2.61 -14.23 -5.38
N GLU A 80 1.64 -13.59 -6.03
CA GLU A 80 1.15 -12.29 -5.58
C GLU A 80 0.45 -12.35 -4.22
N ARG A 81 -0.24 -13.46 -3.89
CA ARG A 81 -0.82 -13.68 -2.56
C ARG A 81 0.27 -13.80 -1.49
N GLU A 82 1.29 -14.62 -1.73
CA GLU A 82 2.42 -14.84 -0.81
C GLU A 82 3.23 -13.56 -0.59
N ARG A 83 3.40 -12.75 -1.62
CA ARG A 83 4.04 -11.45 -1.51
C ARG A 83 3.25 -10.50 -0.60
N ARG A 84 1.92 -10.47 -0.74
CA ARG A 84 1.04 -9.62 0.09
C ARG A 84 1.01 -10.08 1.55
N THR A 85 0.99 -11.39 1.81
CA THR A 85 1.05 -11.92 3.19
C THR A 85 2.39 -11.56 3.84
N SER A 86 3.50 -11.77 3.13
CA SER A 86 4.84 -11.42 3.61
C SER A 86 4.97 -9.93 3.95
N ARG A 87 4.43 -9.05 3.10
CA ARG A 87 4.41 -7.61 3.34
C ARG A 87 3.57 -7.23 4.57
N LYS A 88 2.41 -7.89 4.76
CA LYS A 88 1.56 -7.68 5.94
C LYS A 88 2.30 -8.06 7.22
N SER A 89 3.01 -9.20 7.23
CA SER A 89 3.82 -9.63 8.37
C SER A 89 4.94 -8.63 8.70
N LYS A 90 5.69 -8.16 7.69
CA LYS A 90 6.75 -7.15 7.87
C LYS A 90 6.20 -5.84 8.45
N ASN A 91 5.05 -5.39 7.95
CA ASN A 91 4.39 -4.18 8.46
C ASN A 91 3.93 -4.36 9.90
N ALA A 92 3.34 -5.52 10.26
CA ALA A 92 2.94 -5.80 11.63
C ALA A 92 4.13 -5.74 12.61
N VAL A 93 5.27 -6.34 12.24
CA VAL A 93 6.51 -6.24 13.05
C VAL A 93 6.97 -4.79 13.18
N LYS A 94 6.93 -4.01 12.09
CA LYS A 94 7.28 -2.59 12.11
C LYS A 94 6.35 -1.77 13.01
N ASP A 95 5.06 -2.07 13.01
CA ASP A 95 4.07 -1.38 13.83
C ASP A 95 4.25 -1.73 15.32
N LEU A 96 4.58 -2.98 15.65
CA LEU A 96 4.95 -3.39 17.01
C LEU A 96 6.21 -2.66 17.50
N LEU A 97 7.26 -2.59 16.68
CA LEU A 97 8.49 -1.86 17.02
C LEU A 97 8.23 -0.37 17.23
N LYS A 98 7.40 0.25 16.40
CA LYS A 98 6.98 1.65 16.58
C LYS A 98 6.22 1.85 17.88
N GLN A 99 5.32 0.92 18.23
CA GLN A 99 4.57 0.97 19.47
C GLN A 99 5.50 0.84 20.68
N GLU A 100 6.47 -0.08 20.64
CA GLU A 100 7.43 -0.25 21.73
C GLU A 100 8.30 1.00 21.93
N LEU A 101 8.80 1.59 20.84
CA LEU A 101 9.56 2.84 20.91
C LEU A 101 8.73 4.00 21.50
N GLN A 102 7.45 4.09 21.14
CA GLN A 102 6.55 5.11 21.69
C GLN A 102 6.34 4.92 23.20
N ASN A 103 6.19 3.66 23.65
CA ASN A 103 6.02 3.35 25.06
C ASN A 103 7.26 3.73 25.88
N ILE A 104 8.47 3.47 25.36
CA ILE A 104 9.73 3.85 26.02
C ILE A 104 9.82 5.37 26.18
N ILE A 105 9.55 6.13 25.11
CA ILE A 105 9.61 7.61 25.15
C ILE A 105 8.65 8.19 26.21
N LEU A 106 7.47 7.59 26.38
CA LEU A 106 6.48 8.02 27.38
C LEU A 106 6.84 7.64 28.83
N GLN A 107 7.74 6.67 29.04
CA GLN A 107 8.22 6.29 30.37
C GLN A 107 9.27 7.27 30.90
N ASP A 108 10.12 7.81 30.03
CA ASP A 108 11.18 8.74 30.41
C ASP A 108 10.61 10.10 30.88
N GLU A 109 9.51 10.60 30.28
CA GLU A 109 8.89 11.88 30.68
C GLU A 109 8.24 11.86 32.08
N ASN A 110 7.99 10.70 32.67
CA ASN A 110 7.37 10.58 34.00
C ASN A 110 8.38 10.43 35.15
N THR A 111 9.69 10.36 34.88
CA THR A 111 10.72 10.13 35.90
C THR A 111 11.43 11.39 36.40
N GLU A 112 11.24 12.56 35.78
CA GLU A 112 11.85 13.82 36.24
C GLU A 112 11.02 14.59 37.30
N GLY A 113 9.91 14.02 37.77
CA GLY A 113 8.97 14.70 38.70
C GLY A 113 9.14 14.41 40.20
N SER A 114 10.09 13.58 40.63
CA SER A 114 10.16 13.13 42.03
C SER A 114 11.56 13.17 42.67
N GLU A 115 12.29 14.26 42.50
CA GLU A 115 13.44 14.59 43.37
C GLU A 115 13.37 16.04 43.85
N SER A 116 12.36 16.39 44.65
CA SER A 116 12.51 17.51 45.58
C SER A 116 11.66 17.28 46.82
N GLY A 117 12.27 17.35 48.00
CA GLY A 117 11.53 17.40 49.26
C GLY A 117 11.82 16.32 50.28
N LYS A 118 13.09 15.93 50.50
CA LYS A 118 13.52 15.34 51.77
C LYS A 118 14.92 15.80 52.17
N GLU A 119 15.04 17.06 52.56
CA GLU A 119 16.16 17.48 53.40
C GLU A 119 15.60 18.23 54.62
N SER A 120 15.18 17.44 55.61
CA SER A 120 14.86 17.93 56.94
C SER A 120 16.18 17.99 57.71
N PHE A 121 16.88 19.11 57.59
CA PHE A 121 18.06 19.40 58.40
C PHE A 121 17.60 20.07 59.70
N LYS A 122 17.60 19.29 60.79
CA LYS A 122 17.52 19.81 62.16
C LYS A 122 18.90 20.34 62.54
N GLU A 123 18.99 21.61 62.92
CA GLU A 123 20.11 22.09 63.73
C GLU A 123 19.62 22.84 64.98
N LYS A 124 20.46 22.76 66.00
CA LYS A 124 20.21 22.82 67.44
C LYS A 124 20.13 24.23 68.00
#